data_AF-A0AAD7N9L3-F1
#
_entry.id   AF-A0AAD7N9L3-F1
#
_cell.length_a   1.000
_cell.length_b   1.000
_cell.length_c   1.000
_cell.angle_alpha   90.00
_cell.angle_beta   90.00
_cell.angle_gamma   90.00
#
_symmetry.space_group_name_H-M   'P 1'
#
loop_
_entity.id
_entity.type
_entity.pdbx_description
1 polymer ?
#
loop_
_entity_poly.entity_id
_entity_poly.type
_entity_poly.pdbx_seq_one_letter_code
_entity_poly.pdbx_strand_id
1 'polypeptide(L)'
;IVLNLRSVEDVYNPGHIKESMHVFGTDAPRTPVVSYLRNKLHTFYIGRNVCCSSVWCSELDLPLDTPAKLRSHFKRLAWCKVVLFQTRKPIPHMHRDLTVHAARQCHAVCPLLACDIYV
;
A
#
# COMPACT_ATOMS: atom_id res chain seq x y z
N ILE A 1 7.73 11.18 -9.17
CA ILE A 1 8.42 11.09 -7.85
C ILE A 1 9.90 11.02 -8.13
N VAL A 2 10.71 11.92 -7.55
CA VAL A 2 12.17 11.88 -7.68
C VAL A 2 12.76 11.29 -6.40
N LEU A 3 13.43 10.15 -6.54
CA LEU A 3 14.11 9.45 -5.46
C LEU A 3 15.61 9.72 -5.57
N ASN A 4 16.20 10.24 -4.50
CA ASN A 4 17.65 10.31 -4.35
C ASN A 4 18.12 9.02 -3.70
N LEU A 5 18.97 8.30 -4.42
CA LEU A 5 19.57 7.06 -3.98
C LEU A 5 20.86 7.39 -3.22
N ARG A 6 20.96 6.92 -1.98
CA ARG A 6 22.20 7.01 -1.19
C ARG A 6 23.11 5.81 -1.52
N SER A 7 24.26 5.75 -0.84
CA SER A 7 25.21 4.63 -0.88
C SER A 7 24.51 3.29 -0.65
N VAL A 8 24.92 2.28 -1.42
CA VAL A 8 24.48 0.89 -1.24
C VAL A 8 25.00 0.40 0.10
N GLU A 9 24.11 -0.20 0.90
CA GLU A 9 24.45 -0.78 2.20
C GLU A 9 24.74 -2.27 2.03
N ASP A 10 23.78 -3.02 1.47
CA ASP A 10 23.88 -4.48 1.34
C ASP A 10 23.38 -4.97 -0.02
N VAL A 11 23.95 -6.10 -0.48
CA VAL A 11 23.47 -6.85 -1.64
C VAL A 11 23.32 -8.31 -1.24
N TYR A 12 22.11 -8.86 -1.36
CA TYR A 12 21.82 -10.24 -0.97
C TYR A 12 20.89 -10.94 -1.96
N ASN A 13 20.92 -12.27 -1.93
CA ASN A 13 20.03 -13.13 -2.71
C ASN A 13 19.09 -13.87 -1.73
N PRO A 14 17.80 -13.47 -1.63
CA PRO A 14 16.85 -14.11 -0.72
C PRO A 14 16.46 -15.53 -1.16
N GLY A 15 16.65 -15.88 -2.43
CA GLY A 15 16.17 -17.12 -3.02
C GLY A 15 14.65 -17.11 -3.21
N HIS A 16 14.24 -17.01 -4.47
CA HIS A 16 12.83 -16.83 -4.86
C HIS A 16 11.85 -17.86 -4.30
N ILE A 17 12.27 -19.13 -4.20
CA ILE A 17 11.45 -20.23 -3.66
C ILE A 17 11.25 -20.09 -2.14
N LYS A 18 12.29 -19.63 -1.43
CA LYS A 18 12.19 -19.43 0.02
C LYS A 18 11.24 -18.28 0.32
N GLU A 19 11.38 -17.17 -0.41
CA GLU A 19 10.50 -16.01 -0.27
C GLU A 19 9.05 -16.34 -0.63
N SER A 20 8.79 -17.05 -1.73
CA SER A 20 7.43 -17.40 -2.14
C SER A 20 6.70 -18.23 -1.09
N MET A 21 7.36 -19.24 -0.52
CA MET A 21 6.77 -20.10 0.50
C MET A 21 6.55 -19.38 1.83
N HIS A 22 7.48 -18.52 2.26
CA HIS A 22 7.37 -17.86 3.57
C HIS A 22 6.50 -16.60 3.55
N VAL A 23 6.49 -15.84 2.45
CA VAL A 23 5.73 -14.57 2.33
C VAL A 23 4.35 -14.80 1.74
N PHE A 24 4.24 -15.61 0.68
CA PHE A 24 2.97 -15.85 -0.02
C PHE A 24 2.31 -17.18 0.36
N GLY A 25 2.98 -18.04 1.13
CA GLY A 25 2.46 -19.34 1.54
C GLY A 25 2.36 -20.37 0.42
N THR A 26 2.82 -20.05 -0.79
CA THR A 26 2.75 -20.93 -1.95
C THR A 26 3.83 -20.59 -2.96
N ASP A 27 4.32 -21.62 -3.65
CA ASP A 27 5.28 -21.51 -4.74
C ASP A 27 4.62 -21.76 -6.12
N ALA A 28 3.29 -21.81 -6.16
CA ALA A 28 2.55 -22.08 -7.38
C ALA A 28 2.67 -20.91 -8.37
N PRO A 29 3.21 -21.14 -9.59
CA PRO A 29 3.43 -20.08 -10.59
C PRO A 29 2.12 -19.51 -11.18
N ARG A 30 0.96 -20.10 -10.86
CA ARG A 30 -0.36 -19.60 -11.24
C ARG A 30 -0.74 -18.32 -10.50
N THR A 31 -0.19 -18.09 -9.31
CA THR A 31 -0.49 -16.86 -8.57
C THR A 31 0.23 -15.68 -9.21
N PRO A 32 -0.43 -14.51 -9.39
CA PRO A 32 0.17 -13.37 -10.08
C PRO A 32 1.42 -12.86 -9.38
N VAL A 33 1.48 -12.97 -8.05
CA VAL A 33 2.61 -12.52 -7.25
C VAL A 33 3.83 -13.42 -7.40
N VAL A 34 3.66 -14.76 -7.35
CA VAL A 34 4.78 -15.70 -7.57
C VAL A 34 5.26 -15.65 -9.02
N SER A 35 4.35 -15.48 -9.98
CA SER A 35 4.71 -15.27 -11.39
C SER A 35 5.56 -14.01 -11.59
N TYR A 36 5.20 -12.90 -10.93
CA TYR A 36 5.99 -11.67 -10.95
C TYR A 36 7.39 -11.89 -10.37
N LEU A 37 7.46 -12.55 -9.21
CA LEU A 37 8.71 -12.81 -8.51
C LEU A 37 9.67 -13.69 -9.32
N ARG A 38 9.16 -14.69 -10.06
CA ARG A 38 9.99 -15.59 -10.87
C ARG A 38 10.38 -15.04 -12.23
N ASN A 39 9.44 -14.38 -12.91
CA ASN A 39 9.61 -14.04 -14.32
C ASN A 39 10.10 -12.60 -14.54
N LYS A 40 9.84 -11.69 -13.60
CA LYS A 40 10.14 -10.26 -13.75
C LYS A 40 11.21 -9.77 -12.78
N LEU A 41 11.29 -10.31 -11.57
CA LEU A 41 12.26 -9.84 -10.59
C LEU A 41 13.65 -10.43 -10.83
N HIS A 42 14.66 -9.61 -10.55
CA HIS A 42 16.04 -10.05 -10.51
C HIS A 42 16.33 -10.87 -9.25
N THR A 43 17.38 -11.67 -9.33
CA THR A 43 17.80 -12.58 -8.25
C THR A 43 18.41 -11.85 -7.05
N PHE A 44 18.98 -10.66 -7.26
CA PHE A 44 19.69 -9.91 -6.22
C PHE A 44 18.92 -8.68 -5.78
N TYR A 45 18.79 -8.51 -4.47
CA TYR A 45 18.16 -7.35 -3.84
C TYR A 45 19.25 -6.43 -3.29
N ILE A 46 19.02 -5.12 -3.42
CA ILE A 46 19.96 -4.11 -2.97
C ILE A 46 19.31 -3.31 -1.84
N GLY A 47 19.81 -3.50 -0.62
CA GLY A 47 19.46 -2.69 0.54
C GLY A 47 20.16 -1.34 0.47
N ARG A 48 19.38 -0.26 0.58
CA ARG A 48 19.90 1.11 0.71
C ARG A 48 18.86 2.02 1.34
N ASN A 49 19.33 3.04 2.04
CA ASN A 49 18.48 4.15 2.43
C ASN A 49 18.10 5.01 1.21
N VAL A 50 16.80 5.29 1.07
CA VAL A 50 16.25 6.12 0.00
C VAL A 50 15.73 7.41 0.60
N CYS A 51 16.13 8.54 0.02
CA CYS A 51 15.61 9.84 0.41
C CYS A 51 14.75 10.41 -0.73
N CYS A 52 13.52 10.80 -0.43
CA CYS A 52 12.65 11.45 -1.41
C CYS A 52 12.97 12.95 -1.46
N SER A 53 13.26 13.49 -2.66
CA SER A 53 13.44 14.94 -2.83
C SER A 53 12.15 15.64 -3.23
N SER A 54 11.30 14.97 -4.03
CA SER A 54 9.99 15.50 -4.41
C SER A 54 9.02 14.41 -4.83
N VAL A 55 7.78 14.52 -4.38
CA VAL A 55 6.66 13.67 -4.82
C VAL A 55 5.86 14.46 -5.84
N TRP A 56 6.23 14.34 -7.12
CA TRP A 56 5.38 14.75 -8.24
C TRP A 56 4.68 13.52 -8.80
N CYS A 57 3.35 13.53 -8.81
CA CYS A 57 2.50 12.56 -9.50
C CYS A 57 1.45 13.36 -10.27
N SER A 58 1.57 13.39 -11.59
CA SER A 58 0.69 14.15 -12.51
C SER A 58 -0.39 13.28 -13.16
N GLU A 59 -0.35 11.96 -12.95
CA GLU A 59 -1.16 10.98 -13.67
C GLU A 59 -2.38 10.48 -12.89
N LEU A 60 -2.53 10.89 -11.62
CA LEU A 60 -3.66 10.53 -10.78
C LEU A 60 -4.50 11.78 -10.47
N ASP A 61 -5.72 11.86 -11.03
CA ASP A 61 -6.75 12.82 -10.61
C ASP A 61 -7.30 12.51 -9.20
N LEU A 62 -6.82 11.44 -8.58
CA LEU A 62 -7.17 11.05 -7.22
C LEU A 62 -6.26 11.76 -6.20
N PRO A 63 -6.81 12.28 -5.08
CA PRO A 63 -6.03 12.94 -4.06
C PRO A 63 -5.11 11.93 -3.35
N LEU A 64 -3.86 11.86 -3.78
CA LEU A 64 -2.79 11.17 -3.07
C LEU A 64 -2.38 12.02 -1.86
N ASP A 65 -3.11 11.87 -0.75
CA ASP A 65 -2.72 12.49 0.51
C ASP A 65 -1.57 11.72 1.17
N THR A 66 -0.48 12.42 1.48
CA THR A 66 0.60 11.82 2.29
C THR A 66 0.06 11.46 3.68
N PRO A 67 0.62 10.44 4.36
CA PRO A 67 0.19 10.07 5.70
C PRO A 67 0.21 11.25 6.69
N ALA A 68 1.16 12.19 6.54
CA ALA A 68 1.24 13.40 7.34
C ALA A 68 0.07 14.37 7.07
N LYS A 69 -0.27 14.58 5.80
CA LYS A 69 -1.41 15.42 5.39
C LYS A 69 -2.73 14.81 5.87
N LEU A 70 -2.89 13.49 5.74
CA LEU A 70 -4.08 12.76 6.17
C LEU A 70 -4.27 12.83 7.70
N ARG A 71 -3.21 12.63 8.48
CA ARG A 71 -3.26 12.80 9.95
C ARG A 71 -3.61 14.22 10.36
N SER A 72 -3.04 15.21 9.68
CA SER A 72 -3.37 16.63 9.92
C SER A 72 -4.82 16.95 9.58
N HIS A 73 -5.33 16.36 8.50
CA HIS A 73 -6.73 16.45 8.09
C HIS A 73 -7.67 15.88 9.16
N PHE A 74 -7.39 14.68 9.67
CA PHE A 74 -8.19 14.07 10.75
C PHE A 74 -8.15 14.90 12.03
N LYS A 75 -6.98 15.46 12.38
CA LYS A 75 -6.85 16.35 13.54
C LYS A 75 -7.68 17.62 13.38
N ARG A 76 -7.70 18.23 12.19
CA ARG A 76 -8.53 19.41 11.90
C ARG A 76 -10.02 19.12 12.02
N LEU A 77 -10.45 17.91 11.66
CA LEU A 77 -11.84 17.47 11.79
C LEU A 77 -12.19 16.92 13.18
N ALA A 78 -11.25 16.97 14.13
CA ALA A 78 -11.40 16.39 15.47
C ALA A 78 -11.79 14.89 15.47
N TRP A 79 -11.35 14.14 14.46
CA TRP A 79 -11.61 12.70 14.39
C TRP A 79 -10.59 11.92 15.24
N CYS A 80 -11.07 11.38 16.36
CA CYS A 80 -10.24 10.58 17.27
C CYS A 80 -10.18 9.09 16.90
N LYS A 81 -11.23 8.56 16.24
CA LYS A 81 -11.33 7.17 15.80
C LYS A 81 -11.74 7.12 14.34
N VAL A 82 -10.94 6.44 13.52
CA VAL A 82 -11.14 6.35 12.07
C VAL A 82 -11.07 4.89 11.63
N VAL A 83 -12.04 4.45 10.83
CA VAL A 83 -12.03 3.14 10.15
C VAL A 83 -11.74 3.36 8.67
N LEU A 84 -10.77 2.64 8.13
CA LEU A 84 -10.40 2.71 6.71
C LEU A 84 -10.90 1.49 5.96
N PHE A 85 -11.32 1.69 4.71
CA PHE A 85 -11.83 0.62 3.85
C PHE A 85 -10.99 0.51 2.57
N GLN A 86 -10.22 -0.57 2.46
CA GLN A 86 -9.36 -0.83 1.30
C GLN A 86 -10.17 -1.48 0.17
N THR A 87 -10.16 -0.88 -1.02
CA THR A 87 -10.75 -1.47 -2.23
C THR A 87 -9.89 -1.16 -3.44
N ARG A 88 -9.81 -2.11 -4.38
CA ARG A 88 -9.27 -1.90 -5.74
C ARG A 88 -10.36 -2.00 -6.80
N LYS A 89 -11.62 -2.04 -6.38
CA LYS A 89 -12.81 -2.19 -7.23
C LYS A 89 -13.77 -1.03 -6.95
N PRO A 90 -14.58 -0.62 -7.95
CA PRO A 90 -15.69 0.31 -7.73
C PRO A 90 -16.56 -0.18 -6.57
N ILE A 91 -16.96 0.72 -5.67
CA ILE A 91 -17.70 0.39 -4.44
C ILE A 91 -19.19 0.21 -4.77
N PRO A 92 -19.74 -1.01 -4.74
CA PRO A 92 -21.18 -1.24 -4.81
C PRO A 92 -21.89 -0.77 -3.54
N HIS A 93 -23.20 -0.53 -3.61
CA HIS A 93 -24.02 -0.08 -2.47
C HIS A 93 -23.83 -0.92 -1.20
N MET A 94 -23.76 -2.26 -1.31
CA MET A 94 -23.55 -3.16 -0.18
C MET A 94 -22.26 -2.86 0.61
N HIS A 95 -21.18 -2.45 -0.08
CA HIS A 95 -19.92 -2.10 0.58
C HIS A 95 -20.03 -0.78 1.37
N ARG A 96 -20.90 0.13 0.92
CA ARG A 96 -21.22 1.34 1.69
C ARG A 96 -21.93 0.98 3.00
N ASP A 97 -22.88 0.06 2.96
CA ASP A 97 -23.59 -0.36 4.16
C ASP A 97 -22.66 -1.07 5.16
N LEU A 98 -21.75 -1.91 4.66
CA LEU A 98 -20.71 -2.56 5.46
C LEU A 98 -19.80 -1.54 6.17
N THR A 99 -19.31 -0.53 5.45
CA THR A 99 -18.43 0.50 6.01
C THR A 99 -19.13 1.37 7.05
N VAL A 100 -20.39 1.71 6.82
CA VAL A 100 -21.23 2.42 7.81
C VAL A 100 -21.48 1.56 9.05
N HIS A 101 -21.74 0.26 8.86
CA HIS A 101 -21.95 -0.66 9.97
C HIS A 101 -20.69 -0.80 10.85
N ALA A 102 -19.52 -1.01 10.24
CA ALA A 102 -18.24 -1.10 10.95
C ALA A 102 -17.90 0.21 11.70
N ALA A 103 -18.18 1.36 11.09
CA ALA A 103 -17.98 2.67 11.73
C ALA A 103 -18.84 2.81 13.00
N ARG A 104 -20.12 2.38 12.93
CA ARG A 104 -21.04 2.41 14.07
C ARG A 104 -20.59 1.49 15.20
N GLN A 105 -20.16 0.27 14.90
CA GLN A 105 -19.67 -0.69 15.90
C GLN A 105 -18.43 -0.17 16.66
N CYS A 106 -17.54 0.54 15.96
CA CYS A 106 -16.31 1.07 16.55
C CYS A 106 -16.48 2.45 17.21
N HIS A 107 -17.67 3.04 17.17
CA HIS A 107 -17.92 4.46 17.51
C HIS A 107 -16.90 5.38 16.83
N ALA A 108 -16.71 5.18 15.52
CA ALA A 108 -15.68 5.79 14.70
C ALA A 108 -16.27 6.43 13.44
N VAL A 109 -15.46 7.25 12.76
CA VAL A 109 -15.80 7.79 11.44
C VAL A 109 -15.15 6.93 10.36
N CYS A 110 -15.90 6.62 9.29
CA CYS A 110 -15.33 5.97 8.12
C CYS A 110 -15.35 6.95 6.94
N PRO A 111 -14.29 7.74 6.73
CA PRO A 111 -14.07 8.38 5.44
C PRO A 111 -13.82 7.26 4.44
N LEU A 112 -14.65 7.17 3.40
CA LEU A 112 -14.41 6.26 2.28
C LEU A 112 -13.14 6.69 1.56
N LEU A 113 -11.99 6.24 2.06
CA LEU A 113 -10.69 6.40 1.43
C LEU A 113 -10.47 5.15 0.57
N ALA A 114 -10.77 5.26 -0.71
CA ALA A 114 -10.27 4.32 -1.70
C ALA A 114 -8.76 4.55 -1.82
N CYS A 115 -7.98 3.93 -0.93
CA CYS A 115 -6.54 3.86 -1.13
C CYS A 115 -6.27 2.78 -2.17
N ASP A 116 -6.01 3.15 -3.42
CA ASP A 116 -5.40 2.23 -4.38
C ASP A 116 -3.94 2.00 -3.97
N ILE A 117 -3.71 1.14 -2.98
CA ILE A 117 -2.39 0.58 -2.72
C ILE A 117 -2.19 -0.52 -3.77
N TYR A 118 -1.62 -0.13 -4.90
CA TYR A 118 -0.86 -1.05 -5.73
C TYR A 118 0.39 -1.44 -4.92
N VAL A 119 0.29 -2.56 -4.21
CA VAL A 119 1.46 -3.43 -3.97
C VAL A 119 1.76 -4.15 -5.27
#